data_AF-A0A852IMN5-F1
#
_entry.id   AF-A0A852IMN5-F1
#
_cell.length_a   1.000
_cell.length_b   1.000
_cell.length_c   1.000
_cell.angle_alpha   90.00
_cell.angle_beta   90.00
_cell.angle_gamma   90.00
#
_symmetry.space_group_name_H-M   'P 1'
#
loop_
_entity.id
_entity.type
_entity.pdbx_description
1 polymer ?
#
loop_
_entity_poly.entity_id
_entity_poly.type
_entity_poly.pdbx_seq_one_letter_code
_entity_poly.pdbx_strand_id
1 'polypeptide(L)'
;MDQRLAELVEELTTSGQPRLEPGRMKELKKICRSSEEHLSHAYHLLMTRLNEEHAEMRFSAFQIVQELFTRSHQFRTLIISNFQELLELTVGIDHEQPLPPPKEVAQKLRQAAIKSVQEWHEKYGEAYKKLSLGYHFLKQNKKVDFQDVHARTVAERRREEEKQKRLDNIYKEKAKRAEKEMEEMSQEIVNILTEMENCFQLLLP
;
A
#
# COMPACT_ATOMS: atom_id res chain seq x y z
N MET A 1 -33.69 2.32 6.47
CA MET A 1 -32.98 2.64 5.21
C MET A 1 -31.47 2.68 5.44
N ASP A 2 -31.01 3.14 6.61
CA ASP A 2 -29.59 3.12 7.00
C ASP A 2 -28.92 1.75 6.91
N GLN A 3 -29.62 0.67 7.30
CA GLN A 3 -29.07 -0.69 7.22
C GLN A 3 -28.73 -1.11 5.78
N ARG A 4 -29.58 -0.79 4.81
CA ARG A 4 -29.35 -1.13 3.40
C ARG A 4 -28.16 -0.37 2.81
N LEU A 5 -27.94 0.87 3.24
CA LEU A 5 -26.77 1.65 2.83
C LEU A 5 -25.47 1.00 3.31
N ALA A 6 -25.44 0.57 4.58
CA ALA A 6 -24.30 -0.14 5.14
C ALA A 6 -24.02 -1.47 4.41
N GLU A 7 -25.06 -2.27 4.17
CA GLU A 7 -24.97 -3.52 3.38
C GLU A 7 -24.39 -3.26 1.99
N LEU A 8 -24.88 -2.23 1.28
CA LEU A 8 -24.37 -1.91 -0.06
C LEU A 8 -22.89 -1.49 -0.04
N VAL A 9 -22.47 -0.70 0.94
CA VAL A 9 -21.07 -0.32 1.10
C VAL A 9 -20.21 -1.56 1.37
N GLU A 10 -20.67 -2.46 2.24
CA GLU A 10 -19.97 -3.71 2.53
C GLU A 10 -19.90 -4.63 1.31
N GLU A 11 -21.02 -4.88 0.63
CA GLU A 11 -21.10 -5.71 -0.58
C GLU A 11 -20.18 -5.18 -1.70
N LEU A 12 -20.14 -3.86 -1.90
CA LEU A 12 -19.30 -3.23 -2.92
C LEU A 12 -17.81 -3.29 -2.56
N THR A 13 -17.46 -3.21 -1.27
CA THR A 13 -16.06 -3.14 -0.81
C THR A 13 -15.42 -4.49 -0.51
N THR A 14 -16.22 -5.55 -0.35
CA THR A 14 -15.73 -6.92 -0.06
C THR A 14 -15.77 -7.86 -1.28
N SER A 15 -16.23 -7.37 -2.44
CA SER A 15 -16.40 -8.19 -3.64
C SER A 15 -15.10 -8.73 -4.26
N GLY A 16 -13.94 -8.13 -3.94
CA GLY A 16 -12.65 -8.42 -4.57
C GLY A 16 -12.57 -8.06 -6.05
N GLN A 17 -13.60 -7.38 -6.60
CA GLN A 17 -13.65 -7.04 -8.02
C GLN A 17 -12.89 -5.73 -8.31
N PRO A 18 -12.21 -5.61 -9.48
CA PRO A 18 -11.47 -4.40 -9.83
C PRO A 18 -12.38 -3.20 -10.14
N ARG A 19 -13.67 -3.44 -10.38
CA ARG A 19 -14.69 -2.42 -10.64
C ARG A 19 -15.92 -2.72 -9.80
N LEU A 20 -16.55 -1.67 -9.29
CA LEU A 20 -17.82 -1.74 -8.58
C LEU A 20 -18.93 -2.33 -9.45
N GLU A 21 -19.79 -3.16 -8.86
CA GLU A 21 -20.95 -3.70 -9.53
C GLU A 21 -21.95 -2.56 -9.85
N PRO A 22 -22.30 -2.33 -11.15
CA PRO A 22 -23.07 -1.16 -11.56
C PRO A 22 -24.46 -1.05 -10.94
N GLY A 23 -25.16 -2.17 -10.71
CA GLY A 23 -26.50 -2.22 -10.12
C GLY A 23 -26.51 -1.72 -8.69
N ARG A 24 -25.67 -2.29 -7.84
CA ARG A 24 -25.43 -1.89 -6.45
C ARG A 24 -24.97 -0.45 -6.35
N MET A 25 -24.07 -0.02 -7.24
CA MET A 25 -23.62 1.38 -7.24
C MET A 25 -24.74 2.35 -7.62
N LYS A 26 -25.66 1.96 -8.51
CA LYS A 26 -26.87 2.74 -8.83
C LYS A 26 -27.81 2.81 -7.62
N GLU A 27 -27.98 1.71 -6.89
CA GLU A 27 -28.80 1.66 -5.68
C GLU A 27 -28.22 2.55 -4.58
N LEU A 28 -26.92 2.44 -4.29
CA LEU A 28 -26.22 3.26 -3.30
C LEU A 28 -26.39 4.75 -3.60
N LYS A 29 -26.19 5.16 -4.87
CA LYS A 29 -26.42 6.55 -5.30
C LYS A 29 -27.85 7.02 -5.10
N LYS A 30 -28.84 6.14 -5.31
CA LYS A 30 -30.25 6.47 -5.09
C LYS A 30 -30.53 6.76 -3.62
N ILE A 31 -29.97 5.96 -2.71
CA ILE A 31 -30.11 6.17 -1.26
C ILE A 31 -29.40 7.45 -0.84
N CYS A 32 -28.15 7.67 -1.27
CA CYS A 32 -27.38 8.87 -0.94
C CYS A 32 -28.05 10.18 -1.43
N ARG A 33 -28.87 10.11 -2.49
CA ARG A 33 -29.62 11.28 -3.01
C ARG A 33 -30.88 11.58 -2.20
N SER A 34 -31.36 10.65 -1.38
CA SER A 34 -32.63 10.78 -0.68
C SER A 34 -32.59 11.79 0.47
N SER A 35 -31.46 11.89 1.17
CA SER A 35 -31.23 12.92 2.18
C SER A 35 -29.74 13.17 2.42
N GLU A 36 -29.44 14.34 2.94
CA GLU A 36 -28.11 14.72 3.41
C GLU A 36 -27.57 13.81 4.51
N GLU A 37 -28.47 13.29 5.36
CA GLU A 37 -28.15 12.40 6.46
C GLU A 37 -27.62 11.04 5.94
N HIS A 38 -28.27 10.47 4.92
CA HIS A 38 -27.75 9.27 4.25
C HIS A 38 -26.40 9.52 3.58
N LEU A 39 -26.19 10.71 3.02
CA LEU A 39 -24.92 11.07 2.40
C LEU A 39 -23.80 11.20 3.44
N SER A 40 -24.09 11.77 4.62
CA SER A 40 -23.17 11.83 5.75
C SER A 40 -22.87 10.43 6.29
N HIS A 41 -23.89 9.58 6.41
CA HIS A 41 -23.71 8.19 6.83
C HIS A 41 -22.84 7.42 5.82
N ALA A 42 -23.07 7.58 4.52
CA ALA A 42 -22.22 7.00 3.48
C ALA A 42 -20.76 7.47 3.61
N TYR A 43 -20.53 8.76 3.88
CA TYR A 43 -19.19 9.29 4.13
C TYR A 43 -18.51 8.55 5.28
N HIS A 44 -19.17 8.40 6.43
CA HIS A 44 -18.58 7.71 7.59
C HIS A 44 -18.28 6.24 7.28
N LEU A 45 -19.21 5.52 6.63
CA LEU A 45 -18.99 4.12 6.23
C LEU A 45 -17.78 3.99 5.28
N LEU A 46 -17.64 4.91 4.32
CA LEU A 46 -16.54 4.92 3.37
C LEU A 46 -15.21 5.24 4.03
N MET A 47 -15.17 6.19 4.98
CA MET A 47 -13.95 6.46 5.75
C MET A 47 -13.53 5.25 6.59
N THR A 48 -14.49 4.54 7.20
CA THR A 48 -14.21 3.27 7.89
C THR A 48 -13.60 2.23 6.94
N ARG A 49 -14.18 2.05 5.74
CA ARG A 49 -13.63 1.12 4.73
C ARG A 49 -12.27 1.54 4.19
N LEU A 50 -12.01 2.84 4.07
CA LEU A 50 -10.70 3.38 3.69
C LEU A 50 -9.62 3.17 4.76
N ASN A 51 -10.00 2.94 6.01
CA ASN A 51 -9.06 2.69 7.10
C ASN A 51 -8.70 1.20 7.27
N GLU A 52 -9.42 0.29 6.62
CA GLU A 52 -9.18 -1.17 6.70
C GLU A 52 -7.75 -1.53 6.27
N GLU A 53 -7.16 -2.56 6.87
CA GLU A 53 -5.80 -3.02 6.54
C GLU A 53 -5.78 -3.89 5.26
N HIS A 54 -6.48 -3.45 4.21
CA HIS A 54 -6.60 -4.18 2.95
C HIS A 54 -6.79 -3.26 1.73
N ALA A 55 -5.84 -3.30 0.78
CA ALA A 55 -5.84 -2.36 -0.34
C ALA A 55 -7.03 -2.51 -1.30
N GLU A 56 -7.57 -3.71 -1.49
CA GLU A 56 -8.75 -3.90 -2.36
C GLU A 56 -10.01 -3.27 -1.78
N MET A 57 -10.16 -3.33 -0.45
CA MET A 57 -11.27 -2.69 0.25
C MET A 57 -11.14 -1.18 0.15
N ARG A 58 -9.95 -0.65 0.43
CA ARG A 58 -9.66 0.78 0.28
C ARG A 58 -9.87 1.25 -1.17
N PHE A 59 -9.45 0.47 -2.15
CA PHE A 59 -9.61 0.81 -3.57
C PHE A 59 -11.08 0.86 -3.98
N SER A 60 -11.87 -0.14 -3.60
CA SER A 60 -13.31 -0.16 -3.86
C SER A 60 -14.03 1.01 -3.16
N ALA A 61 -13.67 1.30 -1.90
CA ALA A 61 -14.21 2.45 -1.17
C ALA A 61 -13.85 3.77 -1.87
N PHE A 62 -12.61 3.91 -2.33
CA PHE A 62 -12.16 5.09 -3.06
C PHE A 62 -12.91 5.30 -4.38
N GLN A 63 -13.24 4.23 -5.13
CA GLN A 63 -14.07 4.32 -6.33
C GLN A 63 -15.46 4.90 -6.03
N ILE A 64 -16.07 4.54 -4.88
CA ILE A 64 -17.36 5.11 -4.43
C ILE A 64 -17.17 6.59 -4.07
N VAL A 65 -16.12 6.92 -3.31
CA VAL A 65 -15.76 8.31 -2.95
C VAL A 65 -15.63 9.18 -4.20
N GLN A 66 -14.92 8.70 -5.23
CA GLN A 66 -14.72 9.44 -6.48
C GLN A 66 -16.03 9.79 -7.18
N GLU A 67 -16.95 8.83 -7.29
CA GLU A 67 -18.25 9.05 -7.91
C GLU A 67 -19.11 10.03 -7.11
N LEU A 68 -19.18 9.87 -5.78
CA LEU A 68 -19.98 10.75 -4.91
C LEU A 68 -19.41 12.17 -4.87
N PHE A 69 -18.09 12.32 -4.78
CA PHE A 69 -17.39 13.61 -4.81
C PHE A 69 -17.71 14.39 -6.08
N THR A 70 -17.69 13.72 -7.24
CA THR A 70 -17.95 14.40 -8.51
C THR A 70 -19.40 14.92 -8.58
N ARG A 71 -20.34 14.24 -7.92
CA ARG A 71 -21.79 14.49 -8.09
C ARG A 71 -22.45 15.31 -6.99
N SER A 72 -21.87 15.38 -5.78
CA SER A 72 -22.50 16.04 -4.64
C SER A 72 -21.59 17.09 -4.01
N HIS A 73 -22.08 18.34 -3.96
CA HIS A 73 -21.40 19.43 -3.26
C HIS A 73 -21.20 19.13 -1.77
N GLN A 74 -22.22 18.64 -1.09
CA GLN A 74 -22.12 18.30 0.33
C GLN A 74 -21.06 17.22 0.57
N PHE A 75 -21.02 16.18 -0.26
CA PHE A 75 -20.02 15.12 -0.12
C PHE A 75 -18.61 15.66 -0.35
N ARG A 76 -18.43 16.57 -1.32
CA ARG A 76 -17.15 17.28 -1.50
C ARG A 76 -16.73 18.02 -0.24
N THR A 77 -17.65 18.75 0.38
CA THR A 77 -17.36 19.49 1.62
C THR A 77 -16.92 18.56 2.74
N LEU A 78 -17.57 17.40 2.91
CA LEU A 78 -17.16 16.38 3.88
C LEU A 78 -15.74 15.87 3.60
N ILE A 79 -15.47 15.42 2.37
CA ILE A 79 -14.15 14.91 1.98
C ILE A 79 -13.06 15.98 2.14
N ILE A 80 -13.31 17.21 1.71
CA ILE A 80 -12.33 18.31 1.75
C ILE A 80 -12.08 18.77 3.18
N SER A 81 -13.07 18.66 4.08
CA SER A 81 -12.88 18.98 5.49
C SER A 81 -11.81 18.11 6.12
N ASN A 82 -11.73 16.84 5.71
CA ASN A 82 -10.81 15.81 6.18
C ASN A 82 -9.82 15.33 5.10
N PHE A 83 -9.37 16.27 4.26
CA PHE A 83 -8.62 15.92 3.05
C PHE A 83 -7.27 15.26 3.34
N GLN A 84 -6.61 15.65 4.44
CA GLN A 84 -5.33 15.06 4.84
C GLN A 84 -5.47 13.56 5.11
N GLU A 85 -6.45 13.15 5.91
CA GLU A 85 -6.69 11.74 6.21
C GLU A 85 -7.00 10.96 4.94
N LEU A 86 -7.79 11.52 4.01
CA LEU A 86 -8.01 10.89 2.71
C LEU A 86 -6.69 10.63 1.97
N LEU A 87 -5.79 11.63 1.91
CA LEU A 87 -4.51 11.49 1.22
C LEU A 87 -3.60 10.47 1.92
N GLU A 88 -3.60 10.40 3.25
CA GLU A 88 -2.87 9.39 4.01
C GLU A 88 -3.38 7.99 3.68
N LEU A 89 -4.70 7.78 3.70
CA LEU A 89 -5.32 6.48 3.48
C LEU A 89 -5.27 5.99 2.02
N THR A 90 -5.13 6.89 1.05
CA THR A 90 -5.25 6.57 -0.40
C THR A 90 -3.97 6.79 -1.20
N VAL A 91 -3.17 7.80 -0.87
CA VAL A 91 -1.90 8.07 -1.54
C VAL A 91 -0.74 7.47 -0.74
N GLY A 92 -0.87 7.38 0.59
CA GLY A 92 0.21 6.98 1.48
C GLY A 92 1.24 8.09 1.66
N ILE A 93 0.76 9.32 1.92
CA ILE A 93 1.64 10.48 2.16
C ILE A 93 2.36 10.39 3.51
N ASP A 94 1.83 9.62 4.46
CA ASP A 94 2.51 9.25 5.70
C ASP A 94 3.43 8.04 5.46
N HIS A 95 4.71 8.20 5.79
CA HIS A 95 5.72 7.14 5.64
C HIS A 95 5.74 6.14 6.79
N GLU A 96 5.19 6.52 7.94
CA GLU A 96 4.99 5.63 9.09
C GLU A 96 3.79 4.72 8.87
N GLN A 97 2.82 5.15 8.04
CA GLN A 97 1.64 4.39 7.66
C GLN A 97 1.56 4.16 6.14
N PRO A 98 2.34 3.20 5.60
CA PRO A 98 2.24 2.86 4.19
C PRO A 98 0.88 2.25 3.85
N LEU A 99 0.50 2.31 2.57
CA LEU A 99 -0.71 1.64 2.09
C LEU A 99 -0.62 0.12 2.35
N PRO A 100 -1.73 -0.52 2.77
CA PRO A 100 -1.75 -1.94 3.13
C PRO A 100 -1.53 -2.85 1.91
N PRO A 101 -1.24 -4.15 2.11
CA PRO A 101 -1.21 -5.13 1.03
C PRO A 101 -2.61 -5.35 0.40
N PRO A 102 -2.71 -5.90 -0.82
CA PRO A 102 -1.61 -6.26 -1.75
C PRO A 102 -0.95 -5.05 -2.43
N LYS A 103 0.37 -5.12 -2.65
CA LYS A 103 1.18 -4.02 -3.21
C LYS A 103 0.68 -3.51 -4.55
N GLU A 104 0.26 -4.40 -5.45
CA GLU A 104 -0.22 -4.03 -6.78
C GLU A 104 -1.51 -3.20 -6.71
N VAL A 105 -2.41 -3.56 -5.80
CA VAL A 105 -3.68 -2.84 -5.62
C VAL A 105 -3.44 -1.52 -4.89
N ALA A 106 -2.54 -1.49 -3.92
CA ALA A 106 -2.11 -0.24 -3.27
C ALA A 106 -1.54 0.77 -4.28
N GLN A 107 -0.77 0.31 -5.26
CA GLN A 107 -0.27 1.16 -6.35
C GLN A 107 -1.41 1.68 -7.24
N LYS A 108 -2.37 0.83 -7.61
CA LYS A 108 -3.56 1.25 -8.36
C LYS A 108 -4.39 2.28 -7.59
N LEU A 109 -4.58 2.09 -6.29
CA LEU A 109 -5.24 3.04 -5.41
C LEU A 109 -4.52 4.38 -5.39
N ARG A 110 -3.20 4.37 -5.16
CA ARG A 110 -2.37 5.59 -5.17
C ARG A 110 -2.52 6.36 -6.47
N GLN A 111 -2.43 5.68 -7.62
CA GLN A 111 -2.55 6.29 -8.94
C GLN A 111 -3.95 6.88 -9.17
N ALA A 112 -5.01 6.13 -8.83
CA ALA A 112 -6.38 6.59 -8.96
C ALA A 112 -6.65 7.81 -8.07
N ALA A 113 -6.08 7.83 -6.87
CA ALA A 113 -6.20 8.94 -5.93
C ALA A 113 -5.51 10.20 -6.43
N ILE A 114 -4.25 10.12 -6.85
CA ILE A 114 -3.50 11.26 -7.41
C ILE A 114 -4.22 11.84 -8.62
N LYS A 115 -4.67 10.98 -9.55
CA LYS A 115 -5.43 11.39 -10.74
C LYS A 115 -6.73 12.09 -10.35
N SER A 116 -7.48 11.51 -9.42
CA SER A 116 -8.75 12.11 -8.95
C SER A 116 -8.51 13.47 -8.30
N VAL A 117 -7.46 13.63 -7.49
CA VAL A 117 -7.13 14.92 -6.87
C VAL A 117 -6.80 15.98 -7.92
N GLN A 118 -6.07 15.60 -8.98
CA GLN A 118 -5.84 16.50 -10.12
C GLN A 118 -7.17 16.91 -10.78
N GLU A 119 -8.02 15.96 -11.14
CA GLU A 119 -9.31 16.25 -11.78
C GLU A 119 -10.24 17.09 -10.88
N TRP A 120 -10.23 16.84 -9.58
CA TRP A 120 -10.98 17.61 -8.60
C TRP A 120 -10.44 19.04 -8.49
N HIS A 121 -9.12 19.19 -8.48
CA HIS A 121 -8.48 20.51 -8.45
C HIS A 121 -8.81 21.32 -9.70
N GLU A 122 -8.73 20.71 -10.89
CA GLU A 122 -9.08 21.38 -12.15
C GLU A 122 -10.53 21.86 -12.18
N LYS A 123 -11.46 21.09 -11.61
CA LYS A 123 -12.90 21.43 -11.60
C LYS A 123 -13.33 22.32 -10.45
N TYR A 124 -12.70 22.17 -9.28
CA TYR A 124 -13.23 22.72 -8.03
C TYR A 124 -12.17 23.45 -7.19
N GLY A 125 -10.90 23.47 -7.60
CA GLY A 125 -9.80 24.04 -6.81
C GLY A 125 -10.03 25.49 -6.40
N GLU A 126 -10.55 26.32 -7.32
CA GLU A 126 -10.87 27.73 -7.03
C GLU A 126 -11.85 27.89 -5.85
N ALA A 127 -12.84 27.01 -5.74
CA ALA A 127 -13.84 27.04 -4.68
C ALA A 127 -13.34 26.45 -3.35
N TYR A 128 -12.30 25.61 -3.38
CA TYR A 128 -11.85 24.86 -2.22
C TYR A 128 -10.35 25.00 -1.99
N LYS A 129 -9.95 26.01 -1.22
CA LYS A 129 -8.54 26.28 -0.88
C LYS A 129 -7.79 25.05 -0.32
N LYS A 130 -8.42 24.25 0.54
CA LYS A 130 -7.82 23.02 1.09
C LYS A 130 -7.50 21.99 -0.01
N LEU A 131 -8.36 21.85 -1.01
CA LEU A 131 -8.12 20.97 -2.15
C LEU A 131 -6.95 21.47 -2.99
N SER A 132 -6.89 22.77 -3.29
CA SER A 132 -5.74 23.36 -4.00
C SER A 132 -4.44 23.21 -3.24
N LEU A 133 -4.44 23.45 -1.93
CA LEU A 133 -3.25 23.25 -1.09
C LEU A 133 -2.77 21.79 -1.13
N GLY A 134 -3.69 20.82 -0.96
CA GLY A 134 -3.32 19.40 -1.03
C GLY A 134 -2.86 18.98 -2.43
N TYR A 135 -3.47 19.48 -3.51
CA TYR A 135 -3.00 19.27 -4.88
C TYR A 135 -1.57 19.80 -5.08
N HIS A 136 -1.30 21.05 -4.67
CA HIS A 136 0.03 21.64 -4.80
C HIS A 136 1.07 20.94 -3.93
N PHE A 137 0.68 20.52 -2.72
CA PHE A 137 1.52 19.68 -1.86
C PHE A 137 1.92 18.39 -2.59
N LEU A 138 0.96 17.66 -3.16
CA LEU A 138 1.25 16.46 -3.93
C LEU A 138 2.17 16.76 -5.13
N LYS A 139 1.90 17.84 -5.88
CA LYS A 139 2.70 18.22 -7.06
C LYS A 139 4.15 18.58 -6.74
N GLN A 140 4.38 19.18 -5.58
CA GLN A 140 5.72 19.55 -5.11
C GLN A 140 6.44 18.38 -4.42
N ASN A 141 5.70 17.34 -4.03
CA ASN A 141 6.26 16.17 -3.40
C ASN A 141 7.02 15.36 -4.47
N LYS A 142 8.36 15.41 -4.45
CA LYS A 142 9.26 14.75 -5.42
C LYS A 142 9.07 13.22 -5.55
N LYS A 143 8.21 12.62 -4.72
CA LYS A 143 7.87 11.19 -4.72
C LYS A 143 6.48 10.90 -5.32
N VAL A 144 5.74 11.93 -5.71
CA VAL A 144 4.43 11.83 -6.35
C VAL A 144 4.63 12.30 -7.80
N ASP A 145 4.87 11.34 -8.68
CA ASP A 145 4.95 11.64 -10.12
C ASP A 145 3.53 11.62 -10.70
N PHE A 146 3.06 12.78 -11.16
CA PHE A 146 1.77 12.90 -11.84
C PHE A 146 1.83 12.37 -13.28
N GLN A 147 3.03 12.09 -13.81
CA GLN A 147 3.27 11.63 -15.18
C GLN A 147 3.82 10.20 -15.26
N ASP A 148 4.42 9.66 -14.19
CA ASP A 148 5.01 8.30 -14.20
C ASP A 148 4.37 7.31 -13.21
N VAL A 149 3.75 6.28 -13.79
CA VAL A 149 2.96 5.20 -13.18
C VAL A 149 3.82 4.21 -12.37
N HIS A 150 5.15 4.37 -12.38
CA HIS A 150 6.09 3.49 -11.65
C HIS A 150 6.97 4.18 -10.61
N ALA A 151 6.55 5.34 -10.08
CA ALA A 151 7.29 6.05 -9.04
C ALA A 151 7.39 5.25 -7.72
N ARG A 152 8.41 4.38 -7.64
CA ARG A 152 8.93 3.80 -6.40
C ARG A 152 9.34 4.95 -5.49
N THR A 153 8.68 5.07 -4.35
CA THR A 153 8.99 6.06 -3.33
C THR A 153 10.46 5.89 -2.93
N VAL A 154 11.28 6.95 -2.90
CA VAL A 154 12.72 6.86 -2.52
C VAL A 154 12.92 6.17 -1.16
N ALA A 155 11.94 6.30 -0.25
CA ALA A 155 11.91 5.61 1.03
C ALA A 155 11.65 4.10 0.89
N GLU A 156 10.79 3.68 -0.04
CA GLU A 156 10.56 2.27 -0.35
C GLU A 156 11.80 1.66 -1.02
N ARG A 157 12.45 2.38 -1.96
CA ARG A 157 13.71 1.94 -2.57
C ARG A 157 14.81 1.78 -1.52
N ARG A 158 14.95 2.74 -0.58
CA ARG A 158 15.90 2.62 0.54
C ARG A 158 15.59 1.44 1.46
N ARG A 159 14.33 1.21 1.82
CA ARG A 159 13.95 0.04 2.64
C ARG A 159 14.21 -1.28 1.92
N GLU A 160 13.96 -1.36 0.62
CA GLU A 160 14.20 -2.58 -0.17
C GLU A 160 15.70 -2.82 -0.36
N GLU A 161 16.50 -1.76 -0.58
CA GLU A 161 17.97 -1.81 -0.58
C GLU A 161 18.55 -2.20 0.78
N GLU A 162 17.99 -1.69 1.90
CA GLU A 162 18.41 -2.06 3.26
C GLU A 162 18.05 -3.51 3.59
N LYS A 163 16.87 -3.97 3.18
CA LYS A 163 16.43 -5.35 3.36
C LYS A 163 17.29 -6.31 2.54
N GLN A 164 17.61 -5.94 1.30
CA GLN A 164 18.53 -6.70 0.44
C GLN A 164 19.94 -6.73 1.03
N LYS A 165 20.47 -5.59 1.50
CA LYS A 165 21.78 -5.54 2.18
C LYS A 165 21.82 -6.42 3.43
N ARG A 166 20.75 -6.44 4.23
CA ARG A 166 20.66 -7.34 5.40
C ARG A 166 20.70 -8.81 4.98
N LEU A 167 19.93 -9.19 3.95
CA LEU A 167 19.93 -10.55 3.43
C LEU A 167 21.31 -10.94 2.90
N ASP A 168 21.93 -10.09 2.08
CA ASP A 168 23.27 -10.32 1.52
C ASP A 168 24.33 -10.47 2.63
N ASN A 169 24.23 -9.68 3.70
CA ASN A 169 25.12 -9.81 4.85
C ASN A 169 24.94 -11.14 5.58
N ILE A 170 23.69 -11.58 5.79
CA ILE A 170 23.40 -12.89 6.39
C ILE A 170 23.96 -14.03 5.53
N TYR A 171 23.78 -13.97 4.21
CA TYR A 171 24.33 -14.98 3.30
C TYR A 171 25.86 -14.99 3.32
N LYS A 172 26.51 -13.82 3.35
CA LYS A 172 27.97 -13.72 3.46
C LYS A 172 28.50 -14.29 4.77
N GLU A 173 27.84 -14.01 5.90
CA GLU A 173 28.26 -14.59 7.19
C GLU A 173 28.08 -16.10 7.22
N LYS A 174 26.98 -16.63 6.67
CA LYS A 174 26.78 -18.07 6.54
C LYS A 174 27.86 -18.72 5.68
N ALA A 175 28.22 -18.10 4.55
CA ALA A 175 29.28 -18.61 3.68
C ALA A 175 30.64 -18.64 4.40
N LYS A 176 31.01 -17.57 5.11
CA LYS A 176 32.25 -17.54 5.89
C LYS A 176 32.30 -18.58 7.00
N ARG A 177 31.17 -18.83 7.67
CA ARG A 177 31.10 -19.85 8.70
C ARG A 177 31.31 -21.24 8.12
N ALA A 178 30.64 -21.55 7.00
CA ALA A 178 30.82 -22.82 6.31
C ALA A 178 32.26 -23.01 5.81
N GLU A 179 32.91 -21.97 5.31
CA GLU A 179 34.31 -22.00 4.89
C GLU A 179 35.25 -22.35 6.05
N LYS A 180 35.06 -21.73 7.23
CA LYS A 180 35.84 -22.04 8.43
C LYS A 180 35.62 -23.47 8.94
N GLU A 181 34.37 -23.93 8.95
CA GLU A 181 34.03 -25.31 9.34
C GLU A 181 34.67 -26.33 8.40
N MET A 182 34.71 -26.05 7.09
CA MET A 182 35.38 -26.91 6.10
C MET A 182 36.90 -26.96 6.31
N GLU A 183 37.52 -25.83 6.64
CA GLU A 183 38.97 -25.77 6.88
C GLU A 183 39.36 -26.51 8.16
N GLU A 184 38.59 -26.37 9.24
CA GLU A 184 38.76 -27.12 10.49
C GLU A 184 38.64 -28.64 10.24
N MET A 185 37.60 -29.07 9.51
CA MET A 185 37.39 -30.47 9.17
C MET A 185 38.48 -31.03 8.25
N SER A 186 38.98 -30.22 7.31
CA SER A 186 40.10 -30.60 6.45
C SER A 186 41.36 -30.84 7.27
N GLN A 187 41.64 -29.99 8.26
CA GLN A 187 42.80 -30.17 9.12
C GLN A 187 42.68 -31.44 9.99
N GLU A 188 41.48 -31.76 10.47
CA GLU A 188 41.21 -33.02 11.18
C GLU A 188 41.45 -34.24 10.28
N ILE A 189 40.99 -34.22 9.03
CA ILE A 189 41.23 -35.31 8.07
C ILE A 189 42.73 -35.53 7.85
N VAL A 190 43.50 -34.45 7.68
CA VAL A 190 44.96 -34.53 7.50
C VAL A 190 45.63 -35.14 8.73
N ASN A 191 45.20 -34.75 9.93
CA ASN A 191 45.74 -35.30 11.17
C ASN A 191 45.43 -36.80 11.29
N ILE A 192 44.19 -37.22 11.02
CA ILE A 192 43.77 -38.63 11.04
C ILE A 192 44.57 -39.46 10.02
N LEU A 193 44.75 -38.95 8.80
CA LEU A 193 45.55 -39.62 7.77
C LEU A 193 47.00 -39.79 8.22
N THR A 194 47.59 -38.76 8.84
CA THR A 194 48.97 -38.81 9.34
C THR A 194 49.11 -39.83 10.47
N GLU A 195 48.16 -39.88 11.41
CA GLU A 195 48.14 -40.88 12.48
C GLU A 195 48.02 -42.30 11.91
N MET A 196 47.17 -42.50 10.91
CA MET A 196 46.99 -43.78 10.25
C MET A 196 48.26 -44.24 9.52
N GLU A 197 48.93 -43.34 8.79
CA GLU A 197 50.21 -43.59 8.11
C GLU A 197 51.29 -44.02 9.11
N ASN A 198 51.40 -43.31 10.24
CA ASN A 198 52.34 -43.65 11.31
C ASN A 198 52.04 -45.03 11.91
N CYS A 199 50.76 -45.37 12.10
CA CYS A 199 50.35 -46.70 12.58
C CYS A 199 50.73 -47.80 11.58
N PHE A 200 50.58 -47.55 10.27
CA PHE A 200 51.01 -48.50 9.24
C PHE A 200 52.53 -48.70 9.22
N GLN A 201 53.33 -47.64 9.35
CA GLN A 201 54.79 -47.75 9.42
C GLN A 201 55.28 -48.57 10.63
N LEU A 202 54.55 -48.52 11.75
CA LEU A 202 54.86 -49.33 12.93
C LEU A 202 54.52 -50.82 12.74
N LEU A 203 53.49 -51.13 11.95
CA LEU A 203 53.01 -52.49 11.71
C LEU A 203 53.68 -53.17 10.51
N LEU A 204 54.23 -52.40 9.58
CA LEU A 204 54.94 -52.85 8.38
C LEU A 204 56.24 -52.05 8.22
N PRO A 205 57.35 -52.45 8.86
CA PRO A 205 58.66 -51.82 8.67
C PRO A 205 59.28 -52.13 7.29
#